data_AF-A0A552A7W3-F1
#
_entry.id   AF-A0A552A7W3-F1
#
_cell.length_a   1.000
_cell.length_b   1.000
_cell.length_c   1.000
_cell.angle_alpha   90.00
_cell.angle_beta   90.00
_cell.angle_gamma   90.00
#
_symmetry.space_group_name_H-M   'P 1'
#
loop_
_entity.id
_entity.type
_entity.pdbx_description
1 polymer ?
#
loop_
_entity_poly.entity_id
_entity_poly.type
_entity_poly.pdbx_seq_one_letter_code
_entity_poly.pdbx_strand_id
1 'polypeptide(L)'
;MAQETLLIAANPLGIKLPPTQDELPSDDGIPMETQRHGLQMQLLVRPLSRWLKTQGREAFVGGNMFVYFSPNQVRNEDYRGPDVFVVVDVPRKERKSWVVWEEEKAPDVVIELLSESTAKK
;
A
#
# COMPACT_ATOMS: atom_id res chain seq x y z
N MET A 1 -23.09 2.40 -21.44
CA MET A 1 -23.90 3.63 -21.61
C MET A 1 -23.70 4.67 -20.50
N ALA A 2 -24.11 4.47 -19.25
CA ALA A 2 -23.98 5.52 -18.20
C ALA A 2 -22.52 5.70 -17.68
N GLN A 3 -21.81 4.60 -17.45
CA GLN A 3 -20.42 4.61 -16.96
C GLN A 3 -19.43 5.16 -18.00
N GLU A 4 -19.63 4.82 -19.28
CA GLU A 4 -18.78 5.26 -20.40
C GLU A 4 -18.93 6.76 -20.68
N THR A 5 -20.14 7.31 -20.56
CA THR A 5 -20.39 8.76 -20.71
C THR A 5 -19.72 9.55 -19.57
N LEU A 6 -19.65 9.00 -18.36
CA LEU A 6 -18.97 9.64 -17.22
C LEU A 6 -17.44 9.69 -17.44
N LEU A 7 -16.86 8.62 -18.01
CA LEU A 7 -15.43 8.51 -18.27
C LEU A 7 -14.95 9.47 -19.37
N ILE A 8 -15.77 9.65 -20.43
CA ILE A 8 -15.50 10.60 -21.52
C ILE A 8 -15.60 12.06 -21.04
N ALA A 9 -16.55 12.37 -20.14
CA ALA A 9 -16.68 13.70 -19.55
C ALA A 9 -15.49 14.07 -18.63
N ALA A 10 -14.90 13.07 -17.96
CA ALA A 10 -13.76 13.25 -17.06
C ALA A 10 -12.40 13.36 -17.76
N ASN A 11 -12.31 12.97 -19.05
CA ASN A 11 -11.07 13.01 -19.81
C ASN A 11 -11.29 13.44 -21.28
N PRO A 12 -11.70 14.70 -21.51
CA PRO A 12 -12.01 15.21 -22.84
C PRO A 12 -10.79 15.29 -23.78
N LEU A 13 -9.57 15.13 -23.24
CA LEU A 13 -8.30 15.21 -23.95
C LEU A 13 -7.71 13.84 -24.32
N GLY A 14 -8.34 12.74 -23.91
CA GLY A 14 -7.82 11.38 -24.14
C GLY A 14 -6.48 11.12 -23.42
N ILE A 15 -6.21 11.83 -22.32
CA ILE A 15 -4.99 11.64 -21.52
C ILE A 15 -5.05 10.27 -20.85
N LYS A 16 -4.09 9.39 -21.11
CA LYS A 16 -4.00 8.12 -20.39
C LYS A 16 -3.70 8.41 -18.91
N LEU A 17 -4.65 8.09 -18.03
CA LEU A 17 -4.45 8.19 -16.58
C LEU A 17 -3.48 7.10 -16.09
N PRO A 18 -2.73 7.35 -15.01
CA PRO A 18 -1.89 6.33 -14.39
C PRO A 18 -2.76 5.22 -13.80
N PRO A 19 -2.24 3.98 -13.70
CA PRO A 19 -3.03 2.84 -13.24
C PRO A 19 -3.41 2.99 -11.77
N THR A 20 -4.55 2.45 -11.36
CA THR A 20 -4.98 2.44 -9.94
C THR A 20 -4.67 1.12 -9.26
N GLN A 21 -4.94 1.02 -7.96
CA GLN A 21 -4.85 -0.23 -7.21
C GLN A 21 -5.72 -1.37 -7.78
N ASP A 22 -6.72 -1.06 -8.61
CA ASP A 22 -7.56 -2.06 -9.29
C ASP A 22 -6.91 -2.63 -10.56
N GLU A 23 -5.94 -1.91 -11.13
CA GLU A 23 -5.21 -2.29 -12.34
C GLU A 23 -3.81 -2.83 -12.03
N LEU A 24 -3.37 -2.70 -10.78
CA LEU A 24 -2.05 -3.11 -10.31
C LEU A 24 -2.12 -4.39 -9.47
N PRO A 25 -1.09 -5.25 -9.53
CA PRO A 25 -0.94 -6.35 -8.59
C PRO A 25 -0.97 -5.88 -7.13
N SER A 26 -1.50 -6.70 -6.23
CA SER A 26 -1.50 -6.45 -4.78
C SER A 26 -0.64 -7.41 -3.98
N ASP A 27 -0.18 -8.49 -4.60
CA ASP A 27 0.54 -9.61 -3.99
C ASP A 27 1.44 -10.27 -5.05
N ASP A 28 2.56 -10.86 -4.64
CA ASP A 28 3.41 -11.74 -5.47
C ASP A 28 3.06 -13.23 -5.28
N GLY A 29 2.18 -13.55 -4.35
CA GLY A 29 1.79 -14.92 -4.01
C GLY A 29 2.87 -15.66 -3.22
N ILE A 30 3.90 -14.97 -2.73
CA ILE A 30 4.96 -15.54 -1.92
C ILE A 30 4.54 -15.39 -0.45
N PRO A 31 4.35 -16.50 0.29
CA PRO A 31 4.03 -16.40 1.70
C PRO A 31 5.21 -15.80 2.47
N MET A 32 4.91 -15.16 3.60
CA MET A 32 5.94 -14.72 4.53
C MET A 32 6.87 -15.88 4.94
N GLU A 33 8.15 -15.58 5.13
CA GLU A 33 9.23 -16.57 5.30
C GLU A 33 8.93 -17.59 6.42
N THR A 34 8.32 -17.14 7.51
CA THR A 34 7.94 -18.02 8.63
C THR A 34 6.64 -17.59 9.32
N GLN A 35 6.00 -18.54 10.02
CA GLN A 35 4.87 -18.24 10.91
C GLN A 35 5.20 -17.14 11.93
N ARG A 36 6.43 -17.14 12.46
CA ARG A 36 6.90 -16.13 13.41
C ARG A 36 6.85 -14.72 12.80
N HIS A 37 7.32 -14.57 11.57
CA HIS A 37 7.32 -13.30 10.84
C HIS A 37 5.90 -12.77 10.63
N GLY A 38 4.98 -13.66 10.21
CA GLY A 38 3.57 -13.30 10.11
C GLY A 38 2.92 -12.89 11.43
N LEU A 39 3.27 -13.55 12.54
CA LEU A 39 2.80 -13.16 13.87
C LEU A 39 3.38 -11.81 14.31
N GLN A 40 4.67 -11.55 14.08
CA GLN A 40 5.32 -10.27 14.37
C GLN A 40 4.65 -9.11 13.63
N MET A 41 4.36 -9.28 12.34
CA MET A 41 3.63 -8.30 11.55
C MET A 41 2.23 -8.04 12.14
N GLN A 42 1.48 -9.09 12.46
CA GLN A 42 0.14 -8.93 13.05
C GLN A 42 0.16 -8.24 14.43
N LEU A 43 1.20 -8.49 15.23
CA LEU A 43 1.44 -7.83 16.52
C LEU A 43 1.79 -6.34 16.38
N LEU A 44 2.22 -5.90 15.20
CA LEU A 44 2.43 -4.48 14.91
C LEU A 44 1.18 -3.83 14.30
N VAL A 45 0.64 -4.42 13.23
CA VAL A 45 -0.46 -3.83 12.45
C VAL A 45 -1.71 -3.63 13.31
N ARG A 46 -2.18 -4.68 14.01
CA ARG A 46 -3.47 -4.62 14.73
C ARG A 46 -3.43 -3.64 15.92
N PRO A 47 -2.43 -3.72 16.82
CA PRO A 47 -2.39 -2.81 17.97
C PRO A 47 -2.14 -1.36 17.55
N LEU A 48 -1.28 -1.11 16.56
CA LEU A 48 -0.97 0.24 16.09
C LEU A 48 -2.18 0.90 15.42
N SER A 49 -2.88 0.17 14.54
CA SER A 49 -4.11 0.65 13.91
C SER A 49 -5.19 0.99 14.94
N ARG A 50 -5.34 0.12 15.95
CA ARG A 50 -6.27 0.34 17.07
C ARG A 50 -5.86 1.54 17.92
N TRP A 51 -4.58 1.65 18.29
CA TRP A 51 -4.09 2.75 19.11
C TRP A 51 -4.31 4.09 18.40
N LEU A 52 -3.92 4.23 17.12
CA LEU A 52 -4.19 5.45 16.32
C LEU A 52 -5.67 5.83 16.32
N LYS A 53 -6.57 4.82 16.29
CA LYS A 53 -8.02 5.05 16.35
C LYS A 53 -8.44 5.60 17.71
N THR A 54 -7.91 5.06 18.81
CA THR A 54 -8.19 5.58 20.16
C THR A 54 -7.68 7.00 20.37
N GLN A 55 -6.66 7.42 19.62
CA GLN A 55 -6.16 8.80 19.63
C GLN A 55 -6.97 9.74 18.73
N GLY A 56 -8.06 9.28 18.12
CA GLY A 56 -8.88 10.09 17.21
C GLY A 56 -8.16 10.44 15.89
N ARG A 57 -7.09 9.71 15.52
CA ARG A 57 -6.37 9.95 14.27
C ARG A 57 -6.91 9.05 13.16
N GLU A 58 -7.23 9.66 12.03
CA GLU A 58 -7.44 8.95 10.78
C GLU A 58 -6.08 8.48 10.26
N ALA A 59 -5.95 7.18 10.03
CA ALA A 59 -4.70 6.57 9.60
C ALA A 59 -4.93 5.19 9.01
N PHE A 60 -4.08 4.82 8.07
CA PHE A 60 -3.98 3.49 7.52
C PHE A 60 -2.71 2.81 8.06
N VAL A 61 -2.83 1.55 8.47
CA VAL A 61 -1.69 0.71 8.84
C VAL A 61 -1.80 -0.55 8.02
N GLY A 62 -0.86 -0.74 7.09
CA GLY A 62 -0.78 -1.87 6.19
C GLY A 62 0.42 -2.76 6.52
N GLY A 63 0.46 -3.95 5.93
CA GLY A 63 1.59 -4.86 6.00
C GLY A 63 1.44 -5.97 4.97
N ASN A 64 2.55 -6.46 4.45
CA ASN A 64 2.60 -7.49 3.39
C ASN A 64 1.65 -7.16 2.21
N MET A 65 1.67 -5.90 1.76
CA MET A 65 0.94 -5.40 0.59
C MET A 65 1.84 -4.44 -0.20
N PHE A 66 1.65 -4.37 -1.51
CA PHE A 66 2.50 -3.52 -2.35
C PHE A 66 2.24 -2.03 -2.17
N VAL A 67 3.34 -1.27 -2.17
CA VAL A 67 3.40 0.19 -2.20
C VAL A 67 4.05 0.60 -3.50
N TYR A 68 3.31 1.31 -4.35
CA TYR A 68 3.75 1.79 -5.67
C TYR A 68 4.14 3.25 -5.61
N PHE A 69 5.36 3.57 -6.08
CA PHE A 69 5.93 4.92 -5.99
C PHE A 69 6.04 5.64 -7.33
N SER A 70 5.88 4.92 -8.45
CA SER A 70 6.09 5.45 -9.80
C SER A 70 5.00 4.96 -10.75
N PRO A 71 4.30 5.87 -11.47
CA PRO A 71 3.34 5.50 -12.51
C PRO A 71 4.02 5.05 -13.81
N ASN A 72 5.33 5.29 -13.94
CA ASN A 72 6.08 5.06 -15.18
C ASN A 72 6.48 3.57 -15.39
N GLN A 73 6.26 2.70 -14.39
CA GLN A 73 6.53 1.26 -14.44
C GLN A 73 7.87 0.89 -15.14
N VAL A 74 8.94 1.62 -14.82
CA VAL A 74 10.27 1.41 -15.39
C VAL A 74 10.95 0.26 -14.64
N ARG A 75 11.08 -0.88 -15.35
CA ARG A 75 11.70 -2.14 -14.87
C ARG A 75 12.79 -1.96 -13.79
N ASN A 76 12.49 -2.54 -12.62
CA ASN A 76 13.33 -2.87 -11.46
C ASN A 76 13.08 -2.09 -10.15
N GLU A 77 12.29 -1.01 -10.10
CA GLU A 77 12.15 -0.22 -8.85
C GLU A 77 10.79 0.47 -8.60
N ASP A 78 9.66 0.01 -9.16
CA ASP A 78 8.41 0.81 -9.04
C ASP A 78 7.48 0.44 -7.87
N TYR A 79 7.79 -0.62 -7.12
CA TYR A 79 7.06 -0.97 -5.90
C TYR A 79 7.91 -1.70 -4.87
N ARG A 80 7.48 -1.63 -3.60
CA ARG A 80 8.00 -2.43 -2.50
C ARG A 80 6.83 -3.09 -1.77
N GLY A 81 7.05 -4.25 -1.17
CA GLY A 81 6.10 -4.84 -0.21
C GLY A 81 6.69 -4.76 1.19
N PRO A 82 6.55 -3.61 1.90
CA PRO A 82 7.05 -3.51 3.26
C PRO A 82 6.34 -4.49 4.19
N ASP A 83 7.05 -4.98 5.21
CA ASP A 83 6.43 -5.80 6.25
C ASP A 83 5.31 -5.06 6.96
N VAL A 84 5.54 -3.79 7.34
CA VAL A 84 4.53 -2.90 7.92
C VAL A 84 4.78 -1.47 7.45
N PHE A 85 3.71 -0.72 7.19
CA PHE A 85 3.79 0.73 6.98
C PHE A 85 2.58 1.46 7.57
N VAL A 86 2.75 2.76 7.82
CA VAL A 86 1.74 3.64 8.41
C VAL A 86 1.61 4.89 7.55
N VAL A 87 0.37 5.30 7.32
CA VAL A 87 0.05 6.59 6.72
C VAL A 87 -0.94 7.29 7.64
N VAL A 88 -0.61 8.48 8.14
CA VAL A 88 -1.49 9.30 8.98
C VAL A 88 -2.28 10.29 8.15
N ASP A 89 -3.36 10.81 8.73
CA ASP A 89 -4.22 11.84 8.13
C ASP A 89 -4.85 11.38 6.79
N VAL A 90 -5.17 10.08 6.70
CA VAL A 90 -5.84 9.45 5.55
C VAL A 90 -7.05 8.62 6.02
N PRO A 91 -8.11 8.49 5.20
CA PRO A 91 -9.30 7.74 5.58
C PRO A 91 -9.01 6.27 5.90
N ARG A 92 -9.67 5.77 6.95
CA ARG A 92 -9.73 4.35 7.32
C ARG A 92 -10.62 3.55 6.36
N LYS A 93 -10.13 3.30 5.16
CA LYS A 93 -10.73 2.39 4.16
C LYS A 93 -9.79 1.22 3.85
N GLU A 94 -10.38 0.12 3.41
CA GLU A 94 -9.64 -1.02 2.85
C GLU A 94 -8.97 -0.62 1.52
N ARG A 95 -7.81 -1.22 1.25
CA ARG A 95 -7.01 -1.00 0.05
C ARG A 95 -6.39 -2.32 -0.39
N LYS A 96 -6.33 -2.53 -1.71
CA LYS A 96 -5.63 -3.68 -2.30
C LYS A 96 -4.12 -3.46 -2.30
N SER A 97 -3.71 -2.25 -2.63
CA SER A 97 -2.33 -1.77 -2.70
C SER A 97 -2.27 -0.32 -2.23
N TRP A 98 -1.10 0.16 -1.82
CA TRP A 98 -0.87 1.57 -1.58
C TRP A 98 -0.30 2.22 -2.83
N VAL A 99 -1.11 2.98 -3.55
CA VAL A 99 -0.70 3.63 -4.81
C VAL A 99 -0.49 5.11 -4.55
N VAL A 100 0.76 5.57 -4.54
CA VAL A 100 1.12 6.91 -4.03
C VAL A 100 0.45 8.04 -4.81
N TRP A 101 0.27 7.90 -6.13
CA TRP A 101 -0.41 8.92 -6.94
C TRP A 101 -1.93 8.85 -6.85
N GLU A 102 -2.50 7.71 -6.44
CA GLU A 102 -3.95 7.57 -6.19
C GLU A 102 -4.31 8.13 -4.81
N GLU A 103 -3.45 7.92 -3.82
CA GLU A 103 -3.64 8.39 -2.44
C GLU A 103 -3.03 9.79 -2.20
N GLU A 104 -2.32 10.35 -3.18
CA GLU A 104 -1.56 11.61 -3.12
C GLU A 104 -0.59 11.70 -1.92
N LYS A 105 -0.17 10.55 -1.39
CA LYS A 105 0.64 10.46 -0.17
C LYS A 105 1.48 9.18 -0.13
N ALA A 106 2.74 9.31 0.28
CA ALA A 106 3.63 8.20 0.59
C ALA A 106 3.48 7.75 2.05
N PRO A 107 3.88 6.52 2.41
CA PRO A 107 3.94 6.10 3.81
C PRO A 107 4.77 7.06 4.67
N ASP A 108 4.23 7.41 5.85
CA ASP A 108 4.93 8.25 6.83
C ASP A 108 5.96 7.43 7.63
N VAL A 109 5.69 6.13 7.84
CA VAL A 109 6.57 5.20 8.55
C VAL A 109 6.57 3.86 7.83
N VAL A 110 7.76 3.27 7.69
CA VAL A 110 7.95 1.88 7.25
C VAL A 110 8.72 1.14 8.33
N ILE A 111 8.31 -0.09 8.64
CA ILE A 111 8.94 -0.99 9.61
C ILE A 111 9.21 -2.31 8.91
N GLU A 112 10.48 -2.70 8.84
CA GLU A 112 10.93 -3.98 8.28
C GLU A 112 11.31 -4.95 9.40
N LEU A 113 10.83 -6.19 9.31
CA LEU A 113 11.12 -7.25 10.26
C LEU A 113 12.26 -8.10 9.69
N LEU A 114 13.44 -7.93 10.27
CA LEU A 114 14.63 -8.64 9.81
C LEU A 114 14.59 -10.13 10.19
N SER A 115 14.82 -11.00 9.20
CA SER A 115 15.22 -12.38 9.42
C SER A 115 16.74 -12.51 9.54
N GLU A 116 17.26 -13.65 10.01
CA GLU A 116 18.71 -13.86 10.13
C GLU A 116 19.46 -13.76 8.78
N SER A 117 18.78 -14.10 7.68
CA SER A 117 19.30 -14.01 6.31
C SER A 117 19.31 -12.57 5.81
N THR A 118 18.28 -11.79 6.16
CA THR A 118 18.14 -10.38 5.76
C THR A 118 19.01 -9.44 6.61
N ALA A 119 19.17 -9.72 7.91
CA ALA A 119 19.95 -8.89 8.83
C ALA A 119 21.46 -8.83 8.51
N LYS A 120 21.97 -9.75 7.69
CA LYS A 120 23.40 -9.84 7.31
C LYS A 120 23.72 -9.17 5.98
N LYS A 121 22.71 -8.66 5.27
CA LYS A 121 22.89 -7.86 4.05
C LYS A 121 23.11 -6.40 4.41
#